data_AF-A0A1F6P976-F1
#
_entry.id   AF-A0A1F6P976-F1
#
_cell.length_a   1.000
_cell.length_b   1.000
_cell.length_c   1.000
_cell.angle_alpha   90.00
_cell.angle_beta   90.00
_cell.angle_gamma   90.00
#
_symmetry.space_group_name_H-M   'P 1'
#
loop_
_entity.id
_entity.type
_entity.pdbx_description
1 polymer ?
#
loop_
_entity_poly.entity_id
_entity_poly.type
_entity_poly.pdbx_seq_one_letter_code
_entity_poly.pdbx_strand_id
1 'polypeptide(L)'
;MKEGNIPMVQSKMLMPTAAEIAWWMLHVVQHVCHIEYFLNELGIGSEDPDRPHDIVGVGNKFEWGVLAGFAVQQRNGSQDFFDAYVRPSREKHRCQYHHQQWNKTGSVEKVDSMKLGAVDAICSLLEDRPYQGGTHSFGQAMEIALKNPPHRRPWMVEIIPEMQRLAYPPIYRIESLDHIPNIGIPGNTHDIVCQRVAETRSYLLEAHGLRV
;
A
#
# COMPACT_ATOMS: atom_id res chain seq x y z
N MET A 1 28.82 -31.25 13.51
CA MET A 1 27.92 -30.65 12.53
C MET A 1 28.43 -29.24 12.27
N LYS A 2 28.88 -28.95 11.04
CA LYS A 2 29.40 -27.61 10.69
C LYS A 2 28.22 -26.74 10.28
N GLU A 3 28.07 -25.61 10.95
CA GLU A 3 27.16 -24.54 10.55
C GLU A 3 27.55 -24.08 9.15
N GLY A 4 26.65 -24.34 8.19
CA GLY A 4 26.81 -23.86 6.83
C GLY A 4 26.54 -22.36 6.82
N ASN A 5 27.59 -21.57 6.66
CA ASN A 5 27.49 -20.19 6.21
C ASN A 5 26.76 -20.18 4.86
N ILE A 6 25.48 -19.83 4.89
CA ILE A 6 24.74 -19.47 3.67
C ILE A 6 25.37 -18.16 3.19
N PRO A 7 25.98 -18.11 1.99
CA PRO A 7 26.49 -16.87 1.46
C PRO A 7 25.30 -15.93 1.28
N MET A 8 25.31 -14.77 1.97
CA MET A 8 24.52 -13.64 1.53
C MET A 8 25.03 -13.27 0.14
N VAL A 9 24.39 -13.80 -0.90
CA VAL A 9 24.53 -13.26 -2.25
C VAL A 9 24.07 -11.81 -2.13
N GLN A 10 25.03 -10.88 -2.17
CA GLN A 10 24.75 -9.48 -2.40
C GLN A 10 24.11 -9.39 -3.78
N SER A 11 22.80 -9.60 -3.83
CA SER A 11 21.98 -9.31 -4.99
C SER A 11 22.27 -7.85 -5.35
N LYS A 12 22.88 -7.62 -6.52
CA LYS A 12 23.00 -6.28 -7.07
C LYS A 12 21.58 -5.73 -7.15
N MET A 13 21.26 -4.77 -6.29
CA MET A 13 19.95 -4.14 -6.26
C MET A 13 19.67 -3.60 -7.66
N LEU A 14 18.61 -4.11 -8.29
CA LEU A 14 18.19 -3.64 -9.60
C LEU A 14 17.66 -2.22 -9.44
N MET A 15 18.38 -1.25 -10.00
CA MET A 15 17.99 0.15 -9.86
C MET A 15 16.72 0.45 -10.68
N PRO A 16 15.67 1.01 -10.05
CA PRO A 16 14.53 1.57 -10.77
C PRO A 16 14.94 2.83 -11.55
N THR A 17 14.21 3.13 -12.61
CA THR A 17 14.29 4.41 -13.31
C THR A 17 13.47 5.48 -12.58
N ALA A 18 13.74 6.76 -12.85
CA ALA A 18 12.93 7.86 -12.31
C ALA A 18 11.45 7.72 -12.68
N ALA A 19 11.14 7.30 -13.92
CA ALA A 19 9.75 7.12 -14.38
C ALA A 19 9.01 6.01 -13.60
N GLU A 20 9.68 4.89 -13.31
CA GLU A 20 9.08 3.81 -12.51
C GLU A 20 8.83 4.23 -11.07
N ILE A 21 9.71 5.06 -10.50
CA ILE A 21 9.53 5.58 -9.15
C ILE A 21 8.42 6.63 -9.13
N ALA A 22 8.36 7.53 -10.09
CA ALA A 22 7.28 8.52 -10.21
C ALA A 22 5.92 7.82 -10.33
N TRP A 23 5.85 6.81 -11.20
CA TRP A 23 4.65 5.99 -11.35
C TRP A 23 4.27 5.30 -10.04
N TRP A 24 5.21 4.61 -9.38
CA TRP A 24 4.97 3.96 -8.10
C TRP A 24 4.47 4.95 -7.04
N MET A 25 5.17 6.07 -6.87
CA MET A 25 4.82 7.09 -5.87
C MET A 25 3.43 7.66 -6.13
N LEU A 26 3.07 7.95 -7.38
CA LEU A 26 1.74 8.45 -7.73
C LEU A 26 0.64 7.45 -7.33
N HIS A 27 0.82 6.17 -7.69
CA HIS A 27 -0.13 5.11 -7.33
C HIS A 27 -0.22 4.89 -5.81
N VAL A 28 0.90 5.01 -5.09
CA VAL A 28 0.88 4.97 -3.62
C VAL A 28 0.09 6.14 -3.05
N VAL A 29 0.33 7.37 -3.52
CA VAL A 29 -0.41 8.55 -3.03
C VAL A 29 -1.91 8.41 -3.29
N GLN A 30 -2.30 7.99 -4.50
CA GLN A 30 -3.69 7.72 -4.84
C GLN A 30 -4.32 6.73 -3.87
N HIS A 31 -3.64 5.60 -3.65
CA HIS A 31 -4.12 4.53 -2.77
C HIS A 31 -4.23 4.96 -1.30
N VAL A 32 -3.22 5.67 -0.79
CA VAL A 32 -3.23 6.19 0.59
C VAL A 32 -4.39 7.16 0.77
N CYS A 33 -4.59 8.10 -0.16
CA CYS A 33 -5.69 9.04 -0.06
C CYS A 33 -7.06 8.35 -0.18
N HIS A 34 -7.15 7.30 -1.01
CA HIS A 34 -8.34 6.48 -1.16
C HIS A 34 -8.73 5.78 0.15
N ILE A 35 -7.75 5.15 0.80
CA ILE A 35 -7.92 4.47 2.10
C ILE A 35 -8.27 5.48 3.18
N GLU A 36 -7.50 6.55 3.32
CA GLU A 36 -7.69 7.54 4.37
C GLU A 36 -9.04 8.25 4.28
N TYR A 37 -9.58 8.43 3.08
CA TYR A 37 -10.95 8.94 2.89
C TYR A 37 -11.96 8.00 3.54
N PHE A 38 -11.94 6.71 3.20
CA PHE A 38 -12.90 5.74 3.74
C PHE A 38 -12.67 5.49 5.24
N LEU A 39 -11.43 5.45 5.72
CA LEU A 39 -11.14 5.33 7.15
C LEU A 39 -11.72 6.51 7.94
N ASN A 40 -11.61 7.73 7.41
CA ASN A 40 -12.19 8.92 8.01
C ASN A 40 -13.72 8.83 8.07
N GLU A 41 -14.37 8.57 6.92
CA GLU A 41 -15.83 8.53 6.82
C GLU A 41 -16.46 7.41 7.66
N LEU A 42 -15.76 6.29 7.83
CA LEU A 42 -16.23 5.16 8.62
C LEU A 42 -15.85 5.27 10.12
N GLY A 43 -14.97 6.20 10.49
CA GLY A 43 -14.46 6.32 11.86
C GLY A 43 -13.62 5.12 12.32
N ILE A 44 -12.79 4.57 11.42
CA ILE A 44 -11.98 3.36 11.63
C ILE A 44 -10.49 3.69 11.56
N GLY A 45 -9.65 2.85 12.16
CA GLY A 45 -8.19 2.94 12.04
C GLY A 45 -7.57 3.93 13.03
N SER A 46 -8.27 4.25 14.12
CA SER A 46 -7.73 5.16 15.14
C SER A 46 -6.61 4.52 15.97
N GLU A 47 -6.54 3.18 15.99
CA GLU A 47 -5.54 2.42 16.75
C GLU A 47 -4.27 2.09 15.96
N ASP A 48 -4.21 2.42 14.67
CA ASP A 48 -3.05 2.12 13.84
C ASP A 48 -1.94 3.19 14.02
N PRO A 49 -0.76 2.82 14.56
CA PRO A 49 0.35 3.75 14.75
C PRO A 49 1.01 4.18 13.43
N ASP A 50 0.77 3.47 12.33
CA ASP A 50 1.39 3.68 11.02
C ASP A 50 0.52 4.55 10.09
N ARG A 51 -0.26 5.51 10.65
CA ARG A 51 -1.07 6.45 9.86
C ARG A 51 -0.33 7.76 9.50
N PRO A 52 -0.54 8.33 8.29
CA PRO A 52 -1.39 7.82 7.21
C PRO A 52 -0.90 6.48 6.64
N HIS A 53 -1.86 5.61 6.31
CA HIS A 53 -1.62 4.23 5.91
C HIS A 53 -0.51 4.11 4.88
N ASP A 54 0.29 3.05 4.96
CA ASP A 54 1.39 2.72 4.05
C ASP A 54 2.59 3.70 3.93
N ILE A 55 2.54 4.95 4.43
CA ILE A 55 3.60 5.96 4.19
C ILE A 55 4.31 6.45 5.47
N VAL A 56 3.87 5.97 6.63
CA VAL A 56 4.47 6.21 7.96
C VAL A 56 4.87 4.88 8.60
N GLY A 57 5.83 4.93 9.53
CA GLY A 57 6.32 3.75 10.25
C GLY A 57 7.39 2.96 9.49
N VAL A 58 7.91 1.91 10.12
CA VAL A 58 8.96 1.07 9.53
C VAL A 58 8.38 0.17 8.44
N GLY A 59 9.04 0.13 7.28
CA GLY A 59 8.57 -0.62 6.13
C GLY A 59 7.51 0.12 5.31
N ASN A 60 7.40 1.44 5.47
CA ASN A 60 6.50 2.22 4.64
C ASN A 60 6.93 2.22 3.16
N LYS A 61 5.96 2.45 2.25
CA LYS A 61 6.10 2.36 0.79
C LYS A 61 7.03 3.41 0.17
N PHE A 62 7.48 4.40 0.94
CA PHE A 62 8.47 5.39 0.52
C PHE A 62 9.89 5.10 1.03
N GLU A 63 10.09 4.12 1.92
CA GLU A 63 11.44 3.69 2.25
C GLU A 63 12.11 3.08 1.03
N TRP A 64 13.38 3.44 0.77
CA TRP A 64 14.13 2.94 -0.39
C TRP A 64 14.07 1.41 -0.55
N GLY A 65 14.25 0.68 0.55
CA GLY A 65 14.21 -0.79 0.53
C GLY A 65 12.84 -1.40 0.17
N VAL A 66 11.77 -0.61 0.25
CA VAL A 66 10.41 -1.02 -0.16
C VAL A 66 10.12 -0.48 -1.57
N LEU A 67 10.32 0.82 -1.76
CA LEU A 67 10.09 1.53 -3.01
C LEU A 67 10.86 0.91 -4.19
N ALA A 68 12.14 0.58 -4.00
CA ALA A 68 12.97 0.10 -5.10
C ALA A 68 12.45 -1.21 -5.73
N GLY A 69 12.05 -2.19 -4.92
CA GLY A 69 11.52 -3.45 -5.45
C GLY A 69 10.13 -3.31 -6.05
N PHE A 70 9.26 -2.48 -5.46
CA PHE A 70 7.92 -2.28 -5.98
C PHE A 70 7.89 -1.42 -7.26
N ALA A 71 8.79 -0.45 -7.41
CA ALA A 71 8.89 0.35 -8.63
C ALA A 71 9.23 -0.51 -9.86
N VAL A 72 10.01 -1.59 -9.70
CA VAL A 72 10.43 -2.46 -10.81
C VAL A 72 9.51 -3.67 -11.05
N GLN A 73 8.43 -3.82 -10.27
CA GLN A 73 7.62 -5.05 -10.29
C GLN A 73 7.00 -5.38 -11.65
N GLN A 74 6.81 -4.39 -12.51
CA GLN A 74 6.21 -4.55 -13.84
C GLN A 74 7.24 -4.88 -14.94
N ARG A 75 8.54 -4.83 -14.65
CA ARG A 75 9.58 -5.10 -15.66
C ARG A 75 9.54 -6.54 -16.17
N ASN A 76 9.21 -7.49 -15.31
CA ASN A 76 9.22 -8.92 -15.62
C ASN A 76 8.27 -9.67 -14.70
N GLY A 77 7.35 -10.44 -15.30
CA GLY A 77 6.37 -11.25 -14.59
C GLY A 77 6.86 -12.63 -14.13
N SER A 78 8.14 -12.97 -14.30
CA SER A 78 8.67 -14.27 -13.89
C SER A 78 8.79 -14.37 -12.36
N GLN A 79 8.60 -15.59 -11.85
CA GLN A 79 8.74 -15.86 -10.42
C GLN A 79 10.17 -15.58 -9.92
N ASP A 80 11.18 -15.93 -10.73
CA ASP A 80 12.60 -15.67 -10.40
C ASP A 80 12.88 -14.17 -10.25
N PHE A 81 12.32 -13.33 -11.11
CA PHE A 81 12.45 -11.88 -11.00
C PHE A 81 11.75 -11.35 -9.75
N PHE A 82 10.52 -11.82 -9.50
CA PHE A 82 9.78 -11.46 -8.31
C PHE A 82 10.56 -11.82 -7.04
N ASP A 83 11.10 -13.04 -6.96
CA ASP A 83 11.83 -13.54 -5.79
C ASP A 83 13.12 -12.76 -5.54
N ALA A 84 13.84 -12.41 -6.60
CA ALA A 84 15.11 -11.69 -6.50
C ALA A 84 14.95 -10.20 -6.16
N TYR A 85 13.92 -9.53 -6.71
CA TYR A 85 13.86 -8.06 -6.70
C TYR A 85 12.62 -7.47 -6.03
N VAL A 86 11.49 -8.17 -6.00
CA VAL A 86 10.22 -7.62 -5.48
C VAL A 86 9.89 -8.19 -4.09
N ARG A 87 10.11 -9.48 -3.88
CA ARG A 87 9.83 -10.18 -2.61
C ARG A 87 10.53 -9.54 -1.41
N PRO A 88 11.82 -9.16 -1.46
CA PRO A 88 12.48 -8.54 -0.30
C PRO A 88 11.79 -7.25 0.15
N SER A 89 11.41 -6.38 -0.81
CA SER A 89 10.65 -5.16 -0.55
C SER A 89 9.26 -5.43 0.00
N ARG A 90 8.56 -6.45 -0.53
CA ARG A 90 7.26 -6.89 -0.03
C ARG A 90 7.31 -7.40 1.41
N GLU A 91 8.31 -8.22 1.76
CA GLU A 91 8.44 -8.72 3.13
C GLU A 91 8.80 -7.60 4.11
N LYS A 92 9.64 -6.65 3.70
CA LYS A 92 9.91 -5.45 4.50
C LYS A 92 8.64 -4.63 4.74
N HIS A 93 7.81 -4.45 3.71
CA HIS A 93 6.55 -3.72 3.84
C HIS A 93 5.55 -4.41 4.77
N ARG A 94 5.50 -5.75 4.75
CA ARG A 94 4.66 -6.56 5.64
C ARG A 94 5.00 -6.45 7.12
N CYS A 95 6.10 -5.79 7.48
CA CYS A 95 6.42 -5.48 8.86
C CYS A 95 5.52 -4.40 9.47
N GLN A 96 4.80 -3.60 8.66
CA GLN A 96 3.87 -2.60 9.18
C GLN A 96 2.74 -3.24 10.00
N TYR A 97 2.25 -2.48 10.97
CA TYR A 97 1.34 -2.96 12.00
C TYR A 97 0.07 -3.58 11.43
N HIS A 98 -0.59 -2.93 10.47
CA HIS A 98 -1.82 -3.45 9.85
C HIS A 98 -1.59 -4.78 9.12
N HIS A 99 -0.46 -4.96 8.43
CA HIS A 99 -0.14 -6.24 7.78
C HIS A 99 0.02 -7.35 8.80
N GLN A 100 0.66 -7.06 9.94
CA GLN A 100 0.80 -8.04 11.01
C GLN A 100 -0.56 -8.45 11.59
N GLN A 101 -1.46 -7.50 11.84
CA GLN A 101 -2.80 -7.80 12.35
C GLN A 101 -3.65 -8.55 11.33
N TRP A 102 -3.68 -8.08 10.08
CA TRP A 102 -4.47 -8.66 8.98
C TRP A 102 -4.12 -10.12 8.65
N ASN A 103 -2.85 -10.49 8.83
CA ASN A 103 -2.36 -11.83 8.60
C ASN A 103 -2.39 -12.75 9.84
N LYS A 104 -2.68 -12.21 11.04
CA LYS A 104 -2.71 -12.99 12.28
C LYS A 104 -3.99 -13.82 12.37
N THR A 105 -3.84 -15.14 12.44
CA THR A 105 -4.96 -16.06 12.66
C THR A 105 -5.33 -16.13 14.14
N GLY A 106 -6.62 -16.30 14.45
CA GLY A 106 -7.11 -16.55 15.81
C GLY A 106 -7.15 -15.33 16.77
N SER A 107 -6.81 -14.12 16.30
CA SER A 107 -6.82 -12.90 17.10
C SER A 107 -8.00 -12.02 16.71
N VAL A 108 -9.14 -12.17 17.40
CA VAL A 108 -10.35 -11.33 17.18
C VAL A 108 -10.28 -10.01 17.96
N GLU A 109 -9.24 -9.82 18.78
CA GLU A 109 -9.15 -8.73 19.76
C GLU A 109 -8.90 -7.33 19.17
N LYS A 110 -8.60 -7.21 17.88
CA LYS A 110 -8.28 -5.91 17.23
C LYS A 110 -9.21 -5.63 16.06
N VAL A 111 -10.49 -5.46 16.39
CA VAL A 111 -11.57 -5.19 15.42
C VAL A 111 -11.22 -4.01 14.50
N ASP A 112 -10.70 -2.92 15.06
CA ASP A 112 -10.34 -1.71 14.30
C ASP A 112 -9.26 -2.00 13.24
N SER A 113 -8.20 -2.72 13.61
CA SER A 113 -7.13 -3.11 12.68
C SER A 113 -7.62 -4.06 11.58
N MET A 114 -8.54 -4.96 11.89
CA MET A 114 -9.11 -5.86 10.88
C MET A 114 -10.01 -5.11 9.89
N LYS A 115 -10.78 -4.13 10.37
CA LYS A 115 -11.59 -3.28 9.49
C LYS A 115 -10.71 -2.39 8.62
N LEU A 116 -9.63 -1.83 9.16
CA LEU A 116 -8.64 -1.10 8.36
C LEU A 116 -8.04 -1.98 7.26
N GLY A 117 -7.61 -3.20 7.59
CA GLY A 117 -7.10 -4.15 6.60
C GLY A 117 -8.14 -4.53 5.53
N ALA A 118 -9.42 -4.54 5.89
CA ALA A 118 -10.49 -4.72 4.92
C ALA A 118 -10.62 -3.50 3.99
N VAL A 119 -10.61 -2.27 4.52
CA VAL A 119 -10.65 -1.03 3.73
C VAL A 119 -9.47 -0.97 2.75
N ASP A 120 -8.24 -1.24 3.21
CA ASP A 120 -7.04 -1.32 2.38
C ASP A 120 -7.21 -2.32 1.21
N ALA A 121 -7.60 -3.55 1.54
CA ALA A 121 -7.81 -4.60 0.54
C ALA A 121 -8.89 -4.22 -0.49
N ILE A 122 -10.02 -3.65 -0.04
CA ILE A 122 -11.12 -3.23 -0.91
C ILE A 122 -10.69 -2.06 -1.80
N CYS A 123 -10.02 -1.04 -1.26
CA CYS A 123 -9.50 0.08 -2.05
C CYS A 123 -8.56 -0.44 -3.17
N SER A 124 -7.71 -1.43 -2.87
CA SER A 124 -6.87 -2.03 -3.91
C SER A 124 -7.68 -2.69 -5.05
N LEU A 125 -8.84 -3.27 -4.77
CA LEU A 125 -9.70 -3.89 -5.79
C LEU A 125 -10.43 -2.86 -6.65
N LEU A 126 -10.82 -1.73 -6.04
CA LEU A 126 -11.52 -0.63 -6.70
C LEU A 126 -10.61 0.23 -7.57
N GLU A 127 -9.29 0.06 -7.47
CA GLU A 127 -8.29 0.75 -8.28
C GLU A 127 -7.90 -0.06 -9.51
N ASP A 128 -7.45 0.64 -10.56
CA ASP A 128 -6.95 -0.03 -11.76
C ASP A 128 -5.57 -0.64 -11.53
N ARG A 129 -5.56 -1.92 -11.15
CA ARG A 129 -4.34 -2.67 -10.86
C ARG A 129 -4.24 -3.88 -11.81
N PRO A 130 -3.42 -3.81 -12.88
CA PRO A 130 -3.35 -4.86 -13.90
C PRO A 130 -3.06 -6.26 -13.35
N TYR A 131 -2.19 -6.36 -12.34
CA TYR A 131 -1.83 -7.64 -11.71
C TYR A 131 -2.97 -8.26 -10.87
N GLN A 132 -4.05 -7.52 -10.61
CA GLN A 132 -5.28 -7.99 -9.97
C GLN A 132 -6.42 -8.21 -10.97
N GLY A 133 -6.20 -7.99 -12.27
CA GLY A 133 -7.25 -8.06 -13.30
C GLY A 133 -7.89 -6.70 -13.62
N GLY A 134 -7.30 -5.59 -13.18
CA GLY A 134 -7.79 -4.23 -13.41
C GLY A 134 -8.74 -3.75 -12.32
N THR A 135 -9.64 -2.83 -12.67
CA THR A 135 -10.63 -2.23 -11.76
C THR A 135 -11.80 -3.19 -11.50
N HIS A 136 -12.20 -3.32 -10.23
CA HIS A 136 -13.39 -4.06 -9.82
C HIS A 136 -14.50 -3.12 -9.34
N SER A 137 -15.75 -3.53 -9.53
CA SER A 137 -16.90 -2.95 -8.85
C SER A 137 -17.03 -3.47 -7.41
N PHE A 138 -17.81 -2.79 -6.57
CA PHE A 138 -18.14 -3.30 -5.22
C PHE A 138 -18.77 -4.70 -5.25
N GLY A 139 -19.57 -5.02 -6.27
CA GLY A 139 -20.14 -6.36 -6.45
C GLY A 139 -19.06 -7.43 -6.67
N GLN A 140 -18.11 -7.16 -7.57
CA GLN A 140 -16.96 -8.04 -7.78
C GLN A 140 -16.06 -8.14 -6.54
N ALA A 141 -15.86 -7.03 -5.83
CA ALA A 141 -15.13 -7.02 -4.56
C ALA A 141 -15.81 -7.93 -3.51
N MET A 142 -17.14 -7.96 -3.46
CA MET A 142 -17.90 -8.87 -2.59
C MET A 142 -17.69 -10.34 -2.96
N GLU A 143 -17.71 -10.67 -4.26
CA GLU A 143 -17.43 -12.02 -4.73
C GLU A 143 -16.01 -12.49 -4.36
N ILE A 144 -15.03 -11.59 -4.39
CA ILE A 144 -13.64 -11.84 -3.96
C ILE A 144 -13.57 -11.98 -2.44
N ALA A 145 -14.28 -11.14 -1.68
CA ALA A 145 -14.35 -11.19 -0.23
C ALA A 145 -14.88 -12.54 0.28
N LEU A 146 -15.91 -13.10 -0.37
CA LEU A 146 -16.47 -14.40 0.00
C LEU A 146 -15.49 -15.57 -0.18
N LYS A 147 -14.47 -15.41 -1.03
CA LYS A 147 -13.41 -16.41 -1.27
C LYS A 147 -12.19 -16.20 -0.37
N ASN A 148 -12.12 -15.11 0.40
CA ASN A 148 -11.00 -14.84 1.29
C ASN A 148 -10.92 -15.84 2.46
N PRO A 149 -9.73 -15.95 3.11
CA PRO A 149 -9.56 -16.77 4.31
C PRO A 149 -10.59 -16.46 5.41
N PRO A 150 -11.02 -17.46 6.21
CA PRO A 150 -12.10 -17.30 7.18
C PRO A 150 -11.92 -16.16 8.21
N HIS A 151 -10.68 -15.80 8.54
CA HIS A 151 -10.38 -14.72 9.50
C HIS A 151 -10.50 -13.30 8.90
N ARG A 152 -10.47 -13.14 7.57
CA ARG A 152 -10.57 -11.85 6.86
C ARG A 152 -11.96 -11.60 6.29
N ARG A 153 -12.58 -12.68 5.82
CA ARG A 153 -13.86 -12.65 5.12
C ARG A 153 -14.94 -11.85 5.86
N PRO A 154 -15.18 -12.05 7.18
CA PRO A 154 -16.25 -11.32 7.88
C PRO A 154 -16.06 -9.81 7.78
N TRP A 155 -14.83 -9.33 7.94
CA TRP A 155 -14.50 -7.91 7.91
C TRP A 155 -14.69 -7.29 6.52
N MET A 156 -14.26 -7.99 5.46
CA MET A 156 -14.51 -7.51 4.10
C MET A 156 -16.01 -7.50 3.75
N VAL A 157 -16.74 -8.55 4.14
CA VAL A 157 -18.19 -8.66 3.90
C VAL A 157 -18.96 -7.58 4.66
N GLU A 158 -18.52 -7.22 5.87
CA GLU A 158 -19.10 -6.13 6.66
C GLU A 158 -18.80 -4.74 6.06
N ILE A 159 -17.56 -4.49 5.64
CA ILE A 159 -17.11 -3.15 5.23
C ILE A 159 -17.59 -2.76 3.83
N ILE A 160 -17.70 -3.70 2.89
CA ILE A 160 -18.11 -3.40 1.50
C ILE A 160 -19.46 -2.63 1.46
N PRO A 161 -20.55 -3.09 2.11
CA PRO A 161 -21.82 -2.36 2.11
C PRO A 161 -21.76 -0.99 2.78
N GLU A 162 -20.88 -0.79 3.78
CA GLU A 162 -20.68 0.51 4.43
C GLU A 162 -19.98 1.48 3.47
N MET A 163 -18.88 1.06 2.84
CA MET A 163 -18.17 1.86 1.83
C MET A 163 -19.06 2.23 0.65
N GLN A 164 -19.92 1.31 0.19
CA GLN A 164 -20.82 1.54 -0.93
C GLN A 164 -21.87 2.64 -0.66
N ARG A 165 -22.21 2.90 0.61
CA ARG A 165 -23.16 3.97 0.99
C ARG A 165 -22.54 5.36 1.00
N LEU A 166 -21.21 5.45 1.02
CA LEU A 166 -20.48 6.69 1.06
C LEU A 166 -20.28 7.27 -0.35
N ALA A 167 -20.08 8.58 -0.44
CA ALA A 167 -19.69 9.19 -1.70
C ALA A 167 -18.32 8.65 -2.12
N TYR A 168 -18.15 8.30 -3.39
CA TYR A 168 -16.86 7.82 -3.88
C TYR A 168 -15.86 8.99 -3.96
N PRO A 169 -14.64 8.86 -3.41
CA PRO A 169 -13.67 9.95 -3.42
C PRO A 169 -13.18 10.26 -4.85
N PRO A 170 -12.93 11.53 -5.19
CA PRO A 170 -12.45 11.92 -6.52
C PRO A 170 -10.94 11.64 -6.70
N ILE A 171 -10.52 10.39 -6.50
CA ILE A 171 -9.11 9.94 -6.58
C ILE A 171 -8.47 10.25 -7.93
N TYR A 172 -9.27 10.30 -8.99
CA TYR A 172 -8.85 10.63 -10.36
C TYR A 172 -8.23 12.04 -10.47
N ARG A 173 -8.48 12.92 -9.49
CA ARG A 173 -7.89 14.28 -9.46
C ARG A 173 -6.42 14.28 -9.05
N ILE A 174 -5.91 13.20 -8.47
CA ILE A 174 -4.50 13.05 -8.10
C ILE A 174 -3.76 12.55 -9.34
N GLU A 175 -3.39 13.48 -10.22
CA GLU A 175 -2.75 13.19 -11.51
C GLU A 175 -1.22 13.38 -11.49
N SER A 176 -0.70 14.10 -10.49
CA SER A 176 0.71 14.44 -10.37
C SER A 176 1.16 14.52 -8.91
N LEU A 177 2.47 14.31 -8.69
CA LEU A 177 3.15 14.50 -7.41
C LEU A 177 3.48 15.97 -7.10
N ASP A 178 3.39 16.86 -8.10
CA ASP A 178 3.65 18.30 -7.92
C ASP A 178 2.46 19.02 -7.27
N HIS A 179 1.24 18.52 -7.50
CA HIS A 179 0.02 19.05 -6.92
C HIS A 179 -0.92 17.91 -6.54
N ILE A 180 -0.97 17.60 -5.24
CA ILE A 180 -1.85 16.58 -4.68
C ILE A 180 -3.06 17.29 -4.09
N PRO A 181 -4.23 17.33 -4.77
CA PRO A 181 -5.41 17.98 -4.22
C PRO A 181 -5.93 17.22 -2.99
N ASN A 182 -6.49 17.92 -2.02
CA ASN A 182 -7.23 17.25 -0.95
C ASN A 182 -8.57 16.74 -1.50
N ILE A 183 -8.76 15.43 -1.48
CA ILE A 183 -9.94 14.73 -2.01
C ILE A 183 -11.02 14.46 -0.95
N GLY A 184 -10.97 15.14 0.19
CA GLY A 184 -11.88 14.94 1.33
C GLY A 184 -11.28 14.15 2.49
N ILE A 185 -9.95 14.04 2.56
CA ILE A 185 -9.26 13.47 3.73
C ILE A 185 -8.99 14.56 4.78
N PRO A 186 -8.77 14.21 6.06
CA PRO A 186 -8.41 15.19 7.09
C PRO A 186 -7.22 16.05 6.68
N GLY A 187 -7.27 17.35 6.99
CA GLY A 187 -6.24 18.31 6.56
C GLY A 187 -4.84 17.93 7.05
N ASN A 188 -4.73 17.51 8.31
CA ASN A 188 -3.47 17.02 8.87
C ASN A 188 -2.94 15.76 8.16
N THR A 189 -3.82 14.83 7.79
CA THR A 189 -3.45 13.65 6.99
C THR A 189 -2.92 14.08 5.63
N HIS A 190 -3.61 15.01 4.95
CA HIS A 190 -3.20 15.56 3.66
C HIS A 190 -1.83 16.25 3.72
N ASP A 191 -1.60 17.05 4.76
CA ASP A 191 -0.31 17.72 5.00
C ASP A 191 0.82 16.69 5.15
N ILE A 192 0.60 15.61 5.90
CA ILE A 192 1.57 14.52 6.06
C ILE A 192 1.83 13.84 4.70
N VAL A 193 0.81 13.54 3.90
CA VAL A 193 1.00 12.96 2.55
C VAL A 193 1.91 13.87 1.71
N CYS A 194 1.60 15.16 1.64
CA CYS A 194 2.37 16.14 0.88
C CYS A 194 3.83 16.22 1.37
N GLN A 195 4.03 16.27 2.68
CA GLN A 195 5.35 16.32 3.30
C GLN A 195 6.17 15.06 2.96
N ARG A 196 5.59 13.86 3.13
CA ARG A 196 6.28 12.59 2.86
C ARG A 196 6.67 12.45 1.39
N VAL A 197 5.83 12.93 0.47
CA VAL A 197 6.18 12.99 -0.96
C VAL A 197 7.37 13.93 -1.20
N ALA A 198 7.36 15.14 -0.64
CA ALA A 198 8.44 16.11 -0.79
C ALA A 198 9.77 15.61 -0.21
N GLU A 199 9.74 15.01 0.98
CA GLU A 199 10.90 14.37 1.63
C GLU A 199 11.47 13.25 0.76
N THR A 200 10.61 12.40 0.22
CA THR A 200 11.02 11.26 -0.62
C THR A 200 11.66 11.73 -1.92
N ARG A 201 11.09 12.73 -2.60
CA ARG A 201 11.67 13.33 -3.82
C ARG A 201 13.04 13.94 -3.55
N SER A 202 13.18 14.66 -2.43
CA SER A 202 14.46 15.25 -2.02
C SER A 202 15.52 14.18 -1.76
N TYR A 203 15.17 13.14 -1.00
CA TYR A 203 16.04 12.00 -0.75
C TYR A 203 16.45 11.27 -2.04
N LEU A 204 15.52 11.02 -2.96
CA LEU A 204 15.80 10.35 -4.23
C LEU A 204 16.76 11.16 -5.11
N LEU A 205 16.62 12.49 -5.11
CA LEU A 205 17.54 13.37 -5.80
C LEU A 205 18.93 13.34 -5.17
N GLU A 206 19.02 13.46 -3.85
CA GLU A 206 20.29 13.55 -3.12
C GLU A 206 21.06 12.23 -3.08
N ALA A 207 20.38 11.12 -2.75
CA ALA A 207 21.02 9.83 -2.52
C ALA A 207 21.19 9.00 -3.80
N HIS A 208 20.35 9.23 -4.82
CA HIS A 208 20.31 8.40 -6.04
C HIS A 208 20.43 9.21 -7.34
N GLY A 209 20.49 10.54 -7.28
CA GLY A 209 20.56 11.40 -8.47
C GLY A 209 19.29 11.37 -9.32
N LEU A 210 18.16 10.96 -8.74
CA LEU A 210 16.90 10.76 -9.46
C LEU A 210 15.99 11.99 -9.30
N ARG A 211 15.61 12.59 -10.44
CA ARG A 211 14.62 13.66 -10.50
C ARG A 211 13.26 13.04 -10.78
N VAL A 212 12.41 13.02 -9.76
CA VAL A 212 11.12 12.34 -9.74
C VAL A 212 10.01 13.34 -9.52
#